data_AF-A0ABD5SBT3-F1
#
_entry.id   AF-A0ABD5SBT3-F1
#
_cell.length_a   1.000
_cell.length_b   1.000
_cell.length_c   1.000
_cell.angle_alpha   90.00
_cell.angle_beta   90.00
_cell.angle_gamma   90.00
#
_symmetry.space_group_name_H-M   'P 1'
#
loop_
_entity.id
_entity.type
_entity.pdbx_description
1 polymer ?
#
loop_
_entity_poly.entity_id
_entity_poly.type
_entity_poly.pdbx_seq_one_letter_code
_entity_poly.pdbx_strand_id
1 'polypeptide(L)' 'MQLPLQRAVLLVLGALVPVLAYAVARADLLVAVAAVNVFLIFASLRIATGGSDRFDGNGTDHDARGSS' A
#
# COMPACT_ATOMS: atom_id res chain seq x y z
N MET A 1 -24.00 8.59 -4.92
CA MET A 1 -23.42 7.36 -5.49
C MET A 1 -22.16 7.04 -4.72
N GLN A 2 -22.20 6.00 -3.89
CA GLN A 2 -21.05 5.58 -3.09
C GLN A 2 -20.18 4.76 -4.04
N LEU A 3 -19.07 5.30 -4.56
CA LEU A 3 -18.13 4.46 -5.31
C LEU A 3 -17.55 3.45 -4.32
N PRO A 4 -17.79 2.14 -4.49
CA PRO A 4 -17.26 1.15 -3.58
C PRO A 4 -15.74 1.28 -3.58
N LEU A 5 -15.13 1.31 -2.39
CA LEU A 5 -13.70 1.59 -2.18
C LEU A 5 -12.81 0.73 -3.09
N GLN A 6 -13.18 -0.53 -3.28
CA GLN A 6 -12.52 -1.47 -4.19
C GLN A 6 -12.41 -0.96 -5.63
N ARG A 7 -13.43 -0.27 -6.14
CA ARG A 7 -13.46 0.25 -7.52
C ARG A 7 -12.63 1.51 -7.68
N ALA A 8 -12.56 2.34 -6.63
CA ALA A 8 -11.64 3.46 -6.58
C ALA A 8 -10.18 2.96 -6.54
N VAL A 9 -9.89 1.93 -5.75
CA VAL A 9 -8.55 1.31 -5.69
C VAL A 9 -8.16 0.70 -7.04
N LEU A 10 -9.06 -0.03 -7.71
CA LEU A 10 -8.78 -0.59 -9.04
C LEU A 10 -8.53 0.50 -10.09
N LEU A 11 -9.23 1.62 -10.02
CA LEU A 11 -9.00 2.78 -10.90
C LEU A 11 -7.63 3.42 -10.66
N VAL A 12 -7.26 3.63 -9.39
CA VAL A 12 -5.95 4.16 -9.02
C VAL A 12 -4.85 3.21 -9.48
N LEU A 13 -5.03 1.90 -9.26
CA LEU A 13 -4.06 0.89 -9.67
C LEU A 13 -3.92 0.82 -11.20
N GLY A 14 -5.04 0.90 -11.93
CA GLY A 14 -5.06 0.96 -13.39
C GLY A 14 -4.35 2.20 -13.96
N ALA A 15 -4.45 3.35 -13.29
CA ALA A 15 -3.74 4.57 -13.69
C ALA A 15 -2.26 4.56 -13.26
N LEU A 16 -1.92 3.88 -12.18
CA LEU A 16 -0.55 3.83 -11.64
C LEU A 16 0.40 3.00 -12.53
N VAL A 17 -0.08 1.90 -13.11
CA VAL A 17 0.70 1.01 -13.98
C VAL A 17 1.33 1.74 -15.19
N PRO A 18 0.58 2.49 -16.03
CA PRO A 18 1.17 3.18 -17.18
C PRO A 18 2.11 4.33 -16.78
N VAL A 19 1.87 4.97 -15.64
CA VAL A 19 2.76 6.02 -15.11
C VAL A 19 4.11 5.43 -14.70
N LEU A 20 4.10 4.29 -14.01
CA LEU A 20 5.32 3.56 -13.67
C LEU A 20 6.05 3.06 -14.93
N ALA A 21 5.32 2.51 -15.90
CA ALA A 21 5.91 2.04 -17.15
C ALA A 21 6.58 3.18 -17.93
N TYR A 22 5.94 4.36 -18.01
CA TYR A 22 6.51 5.54 -18.64
C TYR A 22 7.75 6.06 -17.91
N ALA A 23 7.71 6.09 -16.58
CA ALA A 23 8.84 6.53 -15.76
C ALA A 23 10.05 5.59 -15.93
N VAL A 24 9.83 4.27 -15.96
CA VAL A 24 10.89 3.28 -16.20
C VAL A 24 11.41 3.36 -17.64
N ALA A 25 10.55 3.57 -18.63
CA ALA A 25 10.97 3.68 -20.03
C ALA A 25 11.75 4.97 -20.34
N ARG A 26 11.53 6.05 -19.58
CA ARG A 26 12.26 7.32 -19.70
C ARG A 26 13.50 7.39 -18.83
N ALA A 27 13.53 6.65 -17.74
CA ALA A 27 14.67 6.60 -16.84
C ALA A 27 15.79 5.76 -17.46
N ASP A 28 17.02 6.21 -17.27
CA ASP A 28 18.17 5.34 -17.47
C ASP A 28 18.02 4.10 -16.57
N LEU A 29 18.35 2.91 -17.06
CA LEU A 29 18.14 1.64 -16.35
C LEU A 29 18.73 1.70 -14.92
N LEU A 30 19.86 2.37 -14.77
CA LEU A 30 20.52 2.59 -13.48
C LEU A 30 19.67 3.42 -12.51
N VAL A 31 18.97 4.43 -13.02
CA VAL A 31 18.07 5.30 -12.24
C VAL A 31 16.83 4.51 -11.82
N ALA A 32 16.29 3.67 -12.69
CA ALA A 32 15.16 2.81 -12.36
C ALA A 32 15.54 1.81 -11.24
N VAL A 33 16.70 1.14 -11.36
CA VAL A 33 17.20 0.22 -10.33
C VAL A 33 17.45 0.95 -9.01
N ALA A 34 18.05 2.15 -9.04
CA ALA A 34 18.26 2.96 -7.85
C ALA A 34 16.94 3.35 -7.17
N ALA A 35 15.93 3.77 -7.95
CA ALA A 35 14.61 4.12 -7.44
C ALA A 35 13.91 2.92 -6.77
N VAL A 36 13.98 1.73 -7.39
CA VAL A 36 13.46 0.49 -6.79
C VAL A 36 14.19 0.17 -5.48
N ASN A 37 15.51 0.29 -5.45
CA ASN A 37 16.29 0.04 -4.23
C ASN A 37 15.90 0.99 -3.09
N VAL A 38 15.81 2.30 -3.37
CA VAL A 38 15.37 3.29 -2.39
C VAL A 38 13.95 2.99 -1.91
N PHE A 39 13.04 2.60 -2.81
CA PHE A 39 11.67 2.23 -2.45
C PHE A 39 11.61 0.99 -1.54
N LEU A 40 12.41 -0.04 -1.84
CA LEU A 40 12.49 -1.25 -1.01
C LEU A 40 13.07 -0.96 0.38
N ILE A 41 14.11 -0.13 0.45
CA ILE A 41 14.69 0.31 1.72
C ILE A 41 13.66 1.12 2.51
N PHE A 42 12.97 2.07 1.86
CA PHE A 42 11.92 2.86 2.48
C PHE A 42 10.77 1.99 2.99
N ALA A 43 10.30 1.03 2.20
CA ALA A 43 9.25 0.10 2.59
C ALA A 43 9.68 -0.76 3.78
N SER A 44 10.90 -1.31 3.75
CA SER A 44 11.48 -2.09 4.84
C SER A 44 11.57 -1.25 6.12
N LEU A 45 12.06 -0.03 6.01
CA LEU A 45 12.18 0.90 7.13
C LEU A 45 10.80 1.30 7.65
N ARG A 46 9.83 1.55 6.78
CA ARG A 46 8.44 1.88 7.13
C ARG A 46 7.76 0.75 7.88
N ILE A 47 7.98 -0.49 7.46
CA ILE A 47 7.47 -1.68 8.17
C ILE A 47 8.16 -1.79 9.53
N ALA A 48 9.49 -1.65 9.58
CA ALA A 48 10.26 -1.73 10.82
C ALA A 48 9.94 -0.60 11.82
N THR A 49 9.55 0.59 11.35
CA THR A 49 9.15 1.74 12.18
C THR A 49 7.67 1.71 12.60
N GLY A 50 6.97 0.58 12.44
CA GLY A 50 5.59 0.44 12.89
C GLY A 50 4.56 1.06 11.93
N GLY A 51 4.90 1.28 10.67
CA GLY A 51 3.99 1.83 9.66
C GLY A 51 2.73 0.99 9.38
N SER A 52 2.62 -0.20 9.97
CA SER A 52 1.45 -1.09 9.93
C SER A 52 0.60 -1.11 11.21
N ASP A 53 0.81 -0.19 12.16
CA ASP A 53 0.06 -0.08 13.44
C ASP A 53 -1.45 0.26 13.30
N ARG A 54 -2.06 0.02 12.13
CA ARG A 54 -3.48 0.35 11.89
C ARG A 54 -4.31 -0.67 11.14
N PHE A 55 -3.82 -1.90 10.93
CA PHE A 55 -4.62 -2.98 10.34
C PHE A 55 -4.78 -4.21 11.24
N ASP A 56 -4.47 -4.11 12.54
CA ASP A 56 -4.72 -5.19 13.52
C ASP A 56 -5.79 -4.80 14.56
N GLY A 57 -6.83 -4.10 14.10
CA GLY A 57 -7.93 -3.61 14.93
C GLY A 57 -9.30 -4.08 14.44
N ASN A 58 -9.45 -5.36 14.08
CA ASN A 58 -10.78 -5.91 13.78
C ASN A 58 -10.94 -7.39 14.15
N GLY A 59 -11.58 -7.62 15.30
CA GLY A 59 -12.12 -8.90 15.77
C GLY A 59 -11.18 -9.58 16.77
N THR A 60 -11.46 -9.68 18.06
CA THR A 60 -12.74 -9.99 18.71
C THR A 60 -12.67 -9.52 20.18
N ASP A 61 -13.41 -8.47 20.51
CA ASP A 61 -13.63 -8.08 21.93
C ASP A 61 -15.13 -7.85 22.14
N HIS A 62 -15.93 -8.86 21.77
CA HIS A 62 -17.39 -8.84 21.93
C HIS A 62 -17.97 -9.97 22.78
N ASP A 63 -17.13 -10.74 23.49
CA ASP A 63 -17.60 -11.83 24.35
C ASP A 63 -17.02 -11.72 25.78
N ALA A 64 -17.34 -10.64 26.50
CA ALA A 64 -17.13 -10.60 27.96
C ALA A 64 -18.16 -9.74 28.72
N ARG A 65 -19.27 -9.35 28.08
CA ARG A 65 -20.36 -8.61 28.75
C ARG A 65 -21.73 -9.04 28.25
N GLY A 66 -22.24 -10.16 28.78
CA GLY A 66 -23.66 -10.50 28.62
C GLY A 66 -24.10 -11.88 29.12
N SER A 67 -24.78 -11.89 30.27
CA SER A 67 -25.72 -12.93 30.78
C SER A 67 -25.10 -14.24 31.29
N SER A 68 -25.48 -14.81 32.44
CA SER A 68 -26.61 -14.61 33.37
C SER A 68 -26.15 -14.82 34.82
#